data_AF-A0A239F0Y1-F1
#
_entry.id   AF-A0A239F0Y1-F1
#
_cell.length_a   1.000
_cell.length_b   1.000
_cell.length_c   1.000
_cell.angle_alpha   90.00
_cell.angle_beta   90.00
_cell.angle_gamma   90.00
#
_symmetry.space_group_name_H-M   'P 1'
#
loop_
_entity.id
_entity.type
_entity.pdbx_description
1 polymer ?
#
loop_
_entity_poly.entity_id
_entity_poly.type
_entity_poly.pdbx_seq_one_letter_code
_entity_poly.pdbx_strand_id
1 'polypeptide(L)'
;MDVTITVRVCDICERRDRPAVRYTLQPENGEARTRDLCAVDVAPVEALFGPLNPEGTEEDAPLRAVVASKPPAKKAAAKTGARRTRRTPITTMEEIEARKVAQASQS
;
A
#
# COMPACT_ATOMS: atom_id res chain seq x y z
N MET A 1 -29.09 -28.25 4.79
CA MET A 1 -29.06 -26.79 4.89
C MET A 1 -27.60 -26.42 5.01
N ASP A 2 -27.02 -25.91 3.94
CA ASP A 2 -25.60 -25.54 3.91
C ASP A 2 -25.47 -24.12 4.45
N VAL A 3 -24.70 -23.96 5.53
CA VAL A 3 -24.43 -22.67 6.17
C VAL A 3 -23.12 -22.14 5.63
N THR A 4 -23.16 -20.99 4.94
CA THR A 4 -21.96 -20.29 4.46
C THR A 4 -21.56 -19.22 5.45
N ILE A 5 -20.35 -19.32 6.03
CA ILE A 5 -19.80 -18.34 6.97
C ILE A 5 -18.72 -17.53 6.25
N THR A 6 -18.90 -16.21 6.20
CA THR A 6 -17.91 -15.28 5.63
C THR A 6 -17.10 -14.65 6.77
N VAL A 7 -15.80 -14.89 6.81
CA VAL A 7 -14.89 -14.36 7.85
C VAL A 7 -13.91 -13.38 7.20
N ARG A 8 -13.71 -12.22 7.83
CA ARG A 8 -12.63 -11.29 7.46
C ARG A 8 -11.37 -11.62 8.23
N VAL A 9 -10.24 -11.58 7.55
CA VAL A 9 -8.94 -11.99 8.07
C VAL A 9 -7.94 -10.88 7.79
N CYS A 10 -6.92 -10.73 8.64
CA CYS A 10 -5.87 -9.75 8.43
C CYS A 10 -5.06 -10.09 7.17
N ASP A 11 -4.83 -9.11 6.31
CA ASP A 11 -4.05 -9.24 5.06
C ASP A 11 -2.56 -9.50 5.30
N ILE A 12 -2.06 -9.29 6.52
CA ILE A 12 -0.64 -9.42 6.86
C ILE A 12 -0.35 -10.77 7.51
N CYS A 13 -1.05 -11.08 8.60
CA CYS A 13 -0.79 -12.29 9.37
C CYS A 13 -1.71 -13.47 9.00
N GLU A 14 -2.77 -13.23 8.23
CA GLU A 14 -3.75 -14.23 7.76
C GLU A 14 -4.36 -15.12 8.86
N ARG A 15 -4.25 -14.69 10.13
CA ARG A 15 -4.75 -15.47 11.25
C ARG A 15 -6.24 -15.25 11.45
N ARG A 16 -6.97 -16.35 11.59
CA ARG A 16 -8.43 -16.39 11.76
C ARG A 16 -8.90 -16.28 13.22
N ASP A 17 -7.96 -16.32 14.16
CA ASP A 17 -8.21 -16.23 15.60
C ASP A 17 -8.46 -14.80 16.09
N ARG A 18 -8.30 -13.79 15.21
CA ARG A 18 -8.39 -12.37 15.57
C ARG A 18 -9.27 -11.61 14.59
N PRO A 19 -10.07 -10.63 15.06
CA PRO A 19 -10.84 -9.79 14.18
C PRO A 19 -9.92 -8.86 13.39
N ALA A 20 -10.22 -8.70 12.10
CA ALA A 20 -9.58 -7.72 11.23
C ALA A 20 -10.58 -6.61 10.88
N VAL A 21 -10.09 -5.37 10.90
CA VAL A 21 -10.86 -4.16 10.59
C VAL A 21 -10.35 -3.58 9.28
N ARG A 22 -11.27 -3.05 8.47
CA ARG A 22 -10.94 -2.46 7.18
C ARG A 22 -10.49 -1.02 7.34
N TYR A 23 -9.30 -0.73 6.85
CA TYR A 23 -8.73 0.62 6.82
C TYR A 23 -8.46 1.03 5.37
N THR A 24 -8.72 2.30 5.07
CA THR A 24 -8.34 2.91 3.80
C THR A 24 -7.17 3.84 4.05
N LEU A 25 -5.98 3.42 3.59
CA LEU A 25 -4.72 4.15 3.76
C LEU A 25 -4.52 5.05 2.55
N GLN A 26 -4.53 6.37 2.76
CA GLN A 26 -4.33 7.37 1.72
C GLN A 26 -2.97 8.07 1.89
N PRO A 27 -1.94 7.68 1.12
CA PRO A 27 -0.66 8.38 1.15
C PRO A 27 -0.80 9.74 0.44
N GLU A 28 -0.09 10.77 0.94
CA GLU A 28 -0.15 12.13 0.37
C GLU A 28 0.20 12.19 -1.12
N ASN A 29 1.10 11.32 -1.57
CA ASN A 29 1.62 11.30 -2.94
C ASN A 29 1.33 9.99 -3.68
N GLY A 30 0.23 9.30 -3.35
CA GLY A 30 -0.08 8.02 -3.99
C GLY A 30 -1.57 7.66 -4.00
N GLU A 31 -1.85 6.46 -4.52
CA GLU A 31 -3.20 5.92 -4.57
C GLU A 31 -3.62 5.39 -3.20
N ALA A 32 -4.88 5.67 -2.84
CA ALA A 32 -5.49 5.09 -1.66
C ALA A 32 -5.57 3.56 -1.79
N ARG A 33 -5.26 2.85 -0.70
CA ARG A 33 -5.35 1.39 -0.65
C ARG A 33 -6.14 0.95 0.56
N THR A 34 -7.08 0.04 0.32
CA THR A 34 -7.84 -0.62 1.37
C THR A 34 -7.11 -1.86 1.85
N ARG A 35 -7.03 -2.04 3.19
CA ARG A 35 -6.36 -3.15 3.87
C ARG A 35 -7.20 -3.60 5.06
N ASP A 36 -7.35 -4.91 5.25
CA ASP A 36 -7.95 -5.48 6.44
C ASP A 36 -6.82 -5.82 7.44
N LEU A 37 -6.78 -5.14 8.60
CA LEU A 37 -5.68 -5.23 9.57
C LEU A 37 -6.19 -5.63 10.96
N CYS A 38 -5.42 -6.43 11.69
CA CYS A 38 -5.70 -6.72 13.09
C CYS A 38 -5.10 -5.64 14.02
N ALA A 39 -5.53 -5.62 15.29
CA ALA A 39 -5.08 -4.64 16.28
C ALA A 39 -3.54 -4.58 16.46
N VAL A 40 -2.83 -5.70 16.24
CA VAL A 40 -1.36 -5.74 16.36
C VAL A 40 -0.70 -5.08 15.14
N ASP A 41 -1.25 -5.31 13.95
CA ASP A 41 -0.67 -4.83 12.70
C ASP A 41 -1.05 -3.37 12.40
N VAL A 42 -2.17 -2.89 12.95
CA VAL A 42 -2.57 -1.47 12.86
C VAL A 42 -1.79 -0.59 13.85
N ALA A 43 -1.38 -1.12 15.00
CA ALA A 43 -0.64 -0.38 16.03
C ALA A 43 0.59 0.40 15.52
N PRO A 44 1.50 -0.17 14.70
CA PRO A 44 2.61 0.60 14.15
C PRO A 44 2.17 1.71 13.19
N VAL A 45 1.03 1.54 12.51
CA VAL A 45 0.46 2.56 11.63
C VAL A 45 -0.11 3.69 12.48
N GLU A 46 -0.86 3.38 13.53
CA GLU A 46 -1.40 4.40 14.44
C GLU A 46 -0.30 5.16 15.20
N ALA A 47 0.81 4.49 15.54
CA ALA A 47 1.95 5.15 16.16
C ALA A 47 2.62 6.18 15.24
N LEU A 48 2.58 5.99 13.92
CA LEU A 48 3.19 6.88 12.94
C LEU A 48 2.24 7.98 12.44
N PHE A 49 0.95 7.65 12.29
CA PHE A 49 -0.04 8.52 11.64
C PHE A 49 -1.12 9.04 12.59
N GLY A 50 -1.09 8.63 13.86
CA GLY A 50 -2.14 8.93 14.84
C GLY A 50 -3.31 7.92 14.78
N PRO A 51 -4.32 8.09 15.65
CA PRO A 51 -5.47 7.19 15.70
C PRO A 51 -6.19 7.17 14.35
N LEU A 52 -6.32 5.98 13.76
CA LEU A 52 -6.99 5.79 12.48
C LEU A 52 -8.48 5.54 12.72
N ASN A 53 -9.34 6.28 12.02
CA ASN A 53 -10.77 5.97 12.02
C ASN A 53 -11.04 4.84 11.01
N PRO A 54 -11.48 3.65 11.46
CA PRO A 54 -11.90 2.62 10.53
C PRO A 54 -13.16 3.08 9.78
N GLU A 55 -13.29 2.73 8.50
CA GLU A 55 -14.52 2.99 7.75
C GLU A 55 -15.64 2.15 8.36
N GLY A 56 -16.45 2.76 9.23
CA GLY A 56 -17.53 2.10 9.94
C GLY A 56 -18.00 2.72 11.26
N THR A 57 -17.35 3.77 11.77
CA THR A 57 -17.94 4.60 12.83
C THR A 57 -18.80 5.67 12.16
N GLU A 58 -20.11 5.43 12.04
CA GLU A 58 -21.09 6.39 11.56
C GLU A 58 -21.08 7.64 12.46
N GLU A 59 -20.49 8.73 11.97
CA GLU A 59 -20.89 10.13 12.17
C GLU A 59 -19.83 11.01 11.47
N ASP A 60 -19.95 11.17 10.15
CA ASP A 60 -20.16 12.50 9.53
C ASP A 60 -20.28 12.33 8.01
N ALA A 61 -21.52 12.33 7.53
CA ALA A 61 -21.80 12.93 6.23
C ALA A 61 -22.56 14.23 6.54
N PRO A 62 -22.25 15.31 5.81
CA PRO A 62 -23.26 15.68 4.84
C PRO A 62 -22.69 16.10 3.48
N LEU A 63 -23.40 15.61 2.45
CA LEU A 63 -23.74 16.32 1.21
C LEU A 63 -22.58 16.67 0.26
N ARG A 64 -22.44 15.84 -0.79
CA ARG A 64 -22.58 16.31 -2.17
C ARG A 64 -22.93 15.17 -3.10
N ALA A 65 -24.23 15.04 -3.35
CA ALA A 65 -24.72 14.47 -4.59
C ALA A 65 -24.18 15.29 -5.76
N VAL A 66 -23.43 14.66 -6.66
CA VAL A 66 -23.45 15.02 -8.08
C VAL A 66 -23.50 13.73 -8.88
N VAL A 67 -24.72 13.33 -9.22
CA VAL A 67 -24.96 12.47 -10.37
C VAL A 67 -24.63 13.28 -11.61
N ALA A 68 -23.66 12.83 -12.41
CA ALA A 68 -23.55 13.26 -13.80
C ALA A 68 -22.77 12.19 -14.60
N SER A 69 -23.53 11.27 -15.17
CA SER A 69 -23.12 10.35 -16.23
C SER A 69 -22.44 11.13 -17.37
N LYS A 70 -21.27 10.69 -17.82
CA LYS A 70 -20.68 11.09 -19.11
C LYS A 70 -20.11 9.87 -19.86
N PRO A 71 -20.16 9.88 -21.20
CA PRO A 71 -20.21 8.68 -22.05
C PRO A 71 -18.86 7.99 -22.24
N PRO A 72 -18.83 6.75 -22.75
CA PRO A 72 -17.59 6.00 -22.92
C PRO A 72 -16.70 6.65 -23.99
N ALA A 73 -15.55 7.19 -23.56
CA ALA A 73 -14.53 7.71 -24.44
C ALA A 73 -13.76 6.57 -25.13
N LYS A 74 -13.54 6.77 -26.43
CA LYS A 74 -12.97 5.85 -27.39
C LYS A 74 -11.54 5.41 -27.02
N LYS A 75 -11.25 4.14 -27.32
CA LYS A 75 -9.93 3.50 -27.29
C LYS A 75 -8.87 4.39 -27.95
N ALA A 76 -7.84 4.76 -27.21
CA ALA A 76 -6.58 5.26 -27.75
C ALA A 76 -5.47 4.31 -27.31
N ALA A 77 -4.77 3.72 -28.28
CA ALA A 77 -3.64 2.83 -28.07
C ALA A 77 -2.49 3.60 -27.41
N ALA A 78 -2.16 3.24 -26.18
CA ALA A 78 -0.97 3.77 -25.49
C ALA A 78 0.26 2.99 -25.95
N LYS A 79 1.20 3.70 -26.59
CA LYS A 79 2.54 3.22 -26.92
C LYS A 79 3.25 2.78 -25.64
N THR A 80 3.66 1.51 -25.60
CA THR A 80 4.55 0.93 -24.59
C THR A 80 5.93 1.60 -24.63
N GLY A 81 6.11 2.62 -23.80
CA GLY A 81 7.43 3.09 -23.38
C GLY A 81 7.83 2.35 -22.10
N ALA A 82 8.60 1.27 -22.23
CA ALA A 82 9.14 0.54 -21.08
C ALA A 82 10.09 1.46 -20.30
N ARG A 83 9.63 1.96 -19.14
CA ARG A 83 10.47 2.73 -18.21
C ARG A 83 11.42 1.75 -17.53
N ARG A 84 12.67 1.69 -18.02
CA ARG A 84 13.74 0.84 -17.50
C ARG A 84 13.99 1.21 -16.03
N THR A 85 13.54 0.37 -15.11
CA THR A 85 13.83 0.52 -13.68
C THR A 85 15.33 0.37 -13.49
N ARG A 86 16.00 1.45 -13.06
CA ARG A 86 17.42 1.39 -12.69
C ARG A 86 17.48 0.64 -11.37
N ARG A 87 17.89 -0.63 -11.41
CA ARG A 87 18.20 -1.39 -10.21
C ARG A 87 19.53 -0.88 -9.65
N THR A 88 19.57 -0.62 -8.35
CA THR A 88 20.81 -0.45 -7.61
C THR A 88 21.52 -1.81 -7.54
N PRO A 89 22.79 -1.92 -7.98
CA PRO A 89 23.52 -3.17 -7.87
C PRO A 89 23.77 -3.49 -6.39
N ILE A 90 23.46 -4.73 -6.00
CA ILE A 90 23.83 -5.25 -4.69
C ILE A 90 25.28 -5.70 -4.80
N THR A 91 26.18 -5.01 -4.10
CA THR A 91 27.62 -5.35 -4.04
C THR A 91 27.94 -6.03 -2.72
N THR A 92 28.88 -6.96 -2.76
CA THR A 92 29.41 -7.66 -1.59
C THR A 92 30.40 -6.78 -0.82
N MET A 93 30.68 -7.11 0.45
CA MET A 93 31.62 -6.35 1.28
C MET A 93 33.03 -6.31 0.68
N GLU A 94 33.50 -7.40 0.09
CA GLU A 94 34.82 -7.48 -0.55
C GLU A 94 34.94 -6.55 -1.78
N GLU A 95 33.88 -6.42 -2.57
CA GLU A 95 33.84 -5.50 -3.72
C GLU A 95 33.90 -4.03 -3.29
N ILE A 96 33.36 -3.69 -2.12
CA ILE A 96 33.39 -2.34 -1.56
C ILE A 96 34.82 -1.98 -1.11
N GLU A 97 35.51 -2.92 -0.45
CA GLU A 97 36.89 -2.73 0.00
C GLU A 97 37.85 -2.59 -1.20
N ALA A 98 37.71 -3.44 -2.22
CA ALA A 98 38.51 -3.36 -3.43
C ALA A 98 38.34 -2.01 -4.15
N ARG A 99 37.10 -1.49 -4.23
CA ARG A 99 36.82 -0.20 -4.88
C ARG A 99 37.42 0.97 -4.11
N LYS A 100 37.45 0.88 -2.77
CA LYS A 100 38.05 1.90 -1.91
C LYS A 100 39.57 1.94 -2.05
N VAL A 101 40.23 0.78 -2.17
CA VAL A 101 41.67 0.69 -2.42
C VAL A 101 42.01 1.24 -3.82
N ALA A 102 41.23 0.86 -4.84
CA ALA A 102 41.42 1.37 -6.20
C ALA A 102 41.27 2.90 -6.27
N GLN A 103 40.30 3.47 -5.54
CA GLN A 103 40.09 4.91 -5.49
C GLN A 103 41.19 5.65 -4.73
N ALA A 104 41.76 5.05 -3.68
CA ALA A 104 42.90 5.59 -2.95
C ALA A 104 44.22 5.54 -3.75
N SER A 105 44.34 4.63 -4.71
CA SER A 105 45.50 4.55 -5.62
C SER A 105 45.43 5.52 -6.82
N GLN A 106 44.28 6.16 -7.04
CA GLN A 106 44.04 7.09 -8.15
C GLN A 106 44.07 8.58 -7.71
N SER A 107 44.27 8.84 -6.43
CA SER A 107 44.45 10.16 -5.81
C SER A 107 45.89 10.34 -5.35
#